data_AF-A0A4S2KTM6-F1
#
_entry.id   AF-A0A4S2KTM6-F1
#
_cell.length_a   1.000
_cell.length_b   1.000
_cell.length_c   1.000
_cell.angle_alpha   90.00
_cell.angle_beta   90.00
_cell.angle_gamma   90.00
#
_symmetry.space_group_name_H-M   'P 1'
#
loop_
_entity.id
_entity.type
_entity.pdbx_description
1 polymer ?
#
loop_
_entity_poly.entity_id
_entity_poly.type
_entity_poly.pdbx_seq_one_letter_code
_entity_poly.pdbx_strand_id
1 'polypeptide(L)'
;MTVYRLLEEEFERRGIDGKECMKKSICETATMPLEDEGLVGELLHLLLTPRKSDTPLDSEYLQALEFGREYQDCSGIYRSCLPGQGILDYISKII
;
A
#
# COMPACT_ATOMS: atom_id res chain seq x y z
N MET A 1 0.09 5.23 16.89
CA MET A 1 -0.22 4.05 16.06
C MET A 1 -0.94 4.56 14.83
N THR A 2 -0.34 4.42 13.65
CA THR A 2 -0.96 4.72 12.36
C THR A 2 -1.70 3.48 11.85
N VAL A 3 -2.59 3.66 10.87
CA VAL A 3 -3.32 2.53 10.24
C VAL A 3 -2.36 1.56 9.54
N TYR A 4 -1.27 2.07 8.97
CA TYR A 4 -0.24 1.25 8.31
C TYR A 4 0.39 0.27 9.26
N ARG A 5 0.74 0.70 10.48
CA ARG A 5 1.35 -0.20 11.47
C ARG A 5 0.42 -1.36 11.86
N LEU A 6 -0.88 -1.12 11.92
CA LEU A 6 -1.87 -2.18 12.19
C LEU A 6 -1.92 -3.20 11.04
N LEU A 7 -1.85 -2.74 9.80
CA LEU A 7 -1.84 -3.59 8.61
C LEU A 7 -0.53 -4.37 8.48
N GLU A 8 0.61 -3.73 8.75
CA GLU A 8 1.92 -4.36 8.81
C GLU A 8 1.92 -5.53 9.82
N GLU A 9 1.44 -5.29 11.04
CA GLU A 9 1.36 -6.32 12.08
C GLU A 9 0.47 -7.52 11.66
N GLU A 10 -0.60 -7.28 10.91
CA GLU A 10 -1.47 -8.36 10.40
C GLU A 10 -0.80 -9.17 9.28
N PHE A 11 -0.04 -8.52 8.40
CA PHE A 11 0.77 -9.22 7.40
C PHE A 11 1.89 -10.03 8.05
N GLU A 12 2.59 -9.46 9.04
CA GLU A 12 3.67 -10.13 9.77
C GLU A 12 3.19 -11.40 10.47
N ARG A 13 1.98 -11.38 11.08
CA ARG A 13 1.35 -12.56 11.68
C ARG A 13 1.17 -13.72 10.70
N ARG A 14 1.17 -13.44 9.40
CA ARG A 14 1.01 -14.43 8.32
C ARG A 14 2.34 -14.82 7.67
N GLY A 15 3.46 -14.32 8.20
CA GLY A 15 4.80 -14.56 7.66
C GLY A 15 5.09 -13.77 6.37
N ILE A 16 4.40 -12.66 6.16
CA ILE A 16 4.58 -11.76 5.01
C ILE A 16 5.38 -10.53 5.48
N ASP A 17 6.24 -9.98 4.61
CA ASP A 17 6.86 -8.68 4.86
C ASP A 17 5.81 -7.57 4.72
N GLY A 18 5.13 -7.28 5.83
CA GLY A 18 4.02 -6.34 5.86
C GLY A 18 4.42 -4.93 5.44
N LYS A 19 5.63 -4.51 5.82
CA LYS A 19 6.15 -3.19 5.47
C LYS A 19 6.37 -3.07 3.97
N GLU A 20 7.00 -4.07 3.37
CA GLU A 20 7.26 -4.06 1.92
C GLU A 20 5.97 -4.22 1.11
N CYS A 21 5.01 -5.05 1.56
CA CYS A 21 3.70 -5.15 0.92
C CYS A 21 2.85 -3.88 1.01
N MET A 22 2.92 -3.15 2.12
CA MET A 22 2.27 -1.84 2.23
C MET A 22 2.88 -0.84 1.25
N LYS A 23 4.21 -0.78 1.14
CA LYS A 23 4.89 0.09 0.15
C LYS A 23 4.53 -0.30 -1.29
N LYS A 24 4.52 -1.60 -1.61
CA LYS A 24 4.11 -2.09 -2.93
C LYS A 24 2.70 -1.69 -3.28
N SER A 25 1.76 -1.88 -2.35
CA SER A 25 0.34 -1.52 -2.55
C SER A 25 0.14 -0.02 -2.82
N ILE A 26 0.86 0.84 -2.09
CA ILE A 26 0.84 2.30 -2.29
C ILE A 26 1.41 2.66 -3.66
N CYS A 27 2.56 2.09 -4.02
CA CYS A 27 3.19 2.31 -5.31
C CYS A 27 2.27 1.90 -6.47
N GLU A 28 1.70 0.70 -6.43
CA GLU A 28 0.79 0.18 -7.46
C GLU A 28 -0.47 1.06 -7.58
N THR A 29 -1.08 1.43 -6.45
CA THR A 29 -2.28 2.30 -6.43
C THR A 29 -1.98 3.71 -6.97
N ALA A 30 -0.76 4.19 -6.80
CA ALA A 30 -0.34 5.48 -7.32
C ALA A 30 -0.12 5.48 -8.85
N THR A 31 0.12 4.31 -9.46
CA THR A 31 0.19 4.18 -10.93
C THR A 31 -1.20 4.22 -11.58
N MET A 32 -2.22 3.73 -10.86
CA MET A 32 -3.62 3.65 -11.31
C MET A 32 -4.56 4.00 -10.15
N PRO A 33 -4.97 5.28 -10.02
CA PRO A 33 -5.81 5.74 -8.92
C PRO A 33 -7.18 5.03 -8.88
N LEU A 34 -7.66 4.67 -7.68
CA LEU A 34 -8.93 3.96 -7.44
C LEU A 34 -10.17 4.86 -7.39
N GLU A 35 -10.06 6.12 -7.84
CA GLU A 35 -11.09 7.17 -7.64
C GLU A 35 -12.44 6.83 -8.30
N ASP A 36 -12.46 5.94 -9.29
CA ASP A 36 -13.66 5.54 -10.04
C ASP A 36 -14.30 4.20 -9.58
N GLU A 37 -13.80 3.55 -8.53
CA GLU A 37 -14.29 2.23 -8.08
C GLU A 37 -15.38 2.28 -6.97
N GLY A 38 -16.08 3.41 -6.87
CA GLY A 38 -17.13 3.61 -5.85
C GLY A 38 -16.56 3.76 -4.43
N LEU A 39 -17.40 3.55 -3.41
CA LEU A 39 -17.06 3.88 -2.02
C LEU A 39 -15.83 3.11 -1.48
N VAL A 40 -15.70 1.84 -1.86
CA VAL A 40 -14.56 1.02 -1.42
C VAL A 40 -13.27 1.52 -2.07
N GLY A 41 -13.31 1.84 -3.37
CA GLY A 41 -12.19 2.44 -4.09
C GLY A 41 -11.75 3.77 -3.49
N GLU A 42 -12.71 4.65 -3.16
CA GLU A 42 -12.43 5.95 -2.54
C GLU A 42 -11.78 5.78 -1.15
N LEU A 43 -12.28 4.87 -0.33
CA LEU A 43 -11.68 4.60 0.99
C LEU A 43 -10.27 4.02 0.86
N LEU A 44 -10.04 3.12 -0.09
CA LEU A 44 -8.73 2.57 -0.39
C LEU A 44 -7.77 3.64 -0.91
N HIS A 45 -8.23 4.54 -1.79
CA HIS A 45 -7.45 5.67 -2.26
C HIS A 45 -7.01 6.56 -1.10
N LEU A 46 -7.90 6.86 -0.15
CA LEU A 46 -7.57 7.64 1.05
C LEU A 46 -6.55 6.92 1.94
N LEU A 47 -6.70 5.60 2.11
CA LEU A 47 -5.76 4.80 2.89
C LEU A 47 -4.40 4.69 2.22
N LEU A 48 -4.32 4.58 0.89
CA LEU A 48 -3.08 4.32 0.15
C LEU A 48 -2.43 5.57 -0.44
N THR A 49 -2.92 6.76 -0.10
CA THR A 49 -2.33 8.04 -0.53
C THR A 49 -1.79 8.81 0.69
N PRO A 50 -0.58 8.48 1.16
CA PRO A 50 0.03 9.19 2.28
C PRO A 50 0.25 10.67 1.95
N ARG A 51 0.08 11.56 2.94
CA ARG A 51 0.28 13.00 2.81
C ARG A 51 1.50 13.45 3.58
N LYS A 52 2.11 14.54 3.13
CA LYS A 52 3.33 15.11 3.72
C LYS A 52 3.13 15.65 5.16
N SER A 53 1.88 15.84 5.58
CA SER A 53 1.49 16.18 6.95
C SER A 53 1.46 14.98 7.90
N ASP A 54 1.52 13.78 7.35
CA ASP A 54 1.48 12.55 8.12
C ASP A 54 2.86 12.34 8.78
N THR A 55 2.86 11.61 9.89
CA THR A 55 3.99 11.41 10.79
C THR A 55 5.34 11.07 10.11
N PRO A 56 6.50 11.26 10.78
CA PRO A 56 7.81 10.92 10.21
C PRO A 56 7.99 9.45 9.74
N LEU A 57 7.16 8.54 10.25
CA LEU A 57 7.03 7.15 9.77
C LEU A 57 6.56 7.05 8.30
N ASP A 58 5.99 8.10 7.74
CA ASP A 58 5.41 8.12 6.40
C ASP A 58 6.43 8.44 5.30
N SER A 59 7.70 8.71 5.64
CA SER A 59 8.74 9.01 4.63
C SER A 59 8.97 7.87 3.63
N GLU A 60 8.97 6.61 4.09
CA GLU A 60 9.13 5.44 3.20
C GLU A 60 7.88 5.17 2.36
N TYR A 61 6.69 5.48 2.88
CA TYR A 61 5.42 5.36 2.16
C TYR A 61 5.23 6.49 1.15
N LEU A 62 5.65 7.71 1.47
CA LEU A 62 5.71 8.83 0.55
C LEU A 62 6.67 8.55 -0.61
N GLN A 63 7.80 7.89 -0.35
CA GLN A 63 8.71 7.46 -1.41
C GLN A 63 8.04 6.41 -2.32
N ALA A 64 7.32 5.45 -1.73
CA ALA A 64 6.57 4.45 -2.51
C ALA A 64 5.51 5.10 -3.40
N LEU A 65 4.79 6.08 -2.86
CA LEU A 65 3.82 6.90 -3.60
C LEU A 65 4.49 7.61 -4.79
N GLU A 66 5.67 8.19 -4.59
CA GLU A 66 6.41 8.88 -5.65
C GLU A 66 6.87 7.91 -6.74
N PHE A 67 7.39 6.73 -6.37
CA PHE A 67 7.75 5.71 -7.37
C PHE A 67 6.59 5.29 -8.25
N GLY A 68 5.39 5.14 -7.68
CA GLY A 68 4.19 4.85 -8.46
C GLY A 68 3.77 6.00 -9.38
N ARG A 69 3.88 7.26 -8.92
CA ARG A 69 3.62 8.44 -9.74
C ARG A 69 4.59 8.60 -10.91
N GLU A 70 5.82 8.14 -10.72
CA GLU A 70 6.85 8.08 -11.77
C GLU A 70 6.71 6.85 -12.68
N TYR A 71 5.68 6.02 -12.50
CA TYR A 71 5.45 4.78 -13.25
C TYR A 71 6.64 3.79 -13.19
N GLN A 72 7.32 3.74 -12.04
CA GLN A 72 8.39 2.77 -11.79
C GLN A 72 7.83 1.34 -11.64
N ASP A 73 8.69 0.34 -11.81
CA ASP A 73 8.33 -1.07 -11.58
C ASP A 73 8.22 -1.37 -10.07
N CYS A 74 7.04 -1.16 -9.51
CA CYS A 74 6.74 -1.41 -8.10
C CYS A 74 7.03 -2.87 -7.68
N SER A 75 6.77 -3.85 -8.55
CA SER A 75 7.06 -5.26 -8.28
C SER A 75 8.57 -5.55 -8.29
N GLY A 76 9.32 -4.86 -9.16
CA GLY A 76 10.78 -4.92 -9.20
C GLY A 76 11.47 -4.21 -8.03
N ILE A 77 10.84 -3.17 -7.46
CA ILE A 77 11.34 -2.42 -6.29
C ILE A 77 11.03 -3.16 -4.99
N TYR A 78 9.81 -3.68 -4.84
CA TYR A 78 9.31 -4.37 -3.65
C TYR A 78 9.14 -5.87 -3.92
N ARG A 79 10.25 -6.61 -3.82
CA ARG A 79 10.37 -8.01 -4.26
C ARG A 79 10.00 -9.04 -3.20
N SER A 80 10.06 -8.65 -1.93
CA SER A 80 9.73 -9.49 -0.78
C SER A 80 8.21 -9.70 -0.65
N CYS A 81 7.42 -8.80 -1.24
CA CYS A 81 5.98 -8.87 -1.39
C CYS A 81 5.62 -9.58 -2.70
N LEU A 82 5.35 -10.88 -2.57
CA LEU A 82 4.99 -11.73 -3.70
C LEU A 82 3.58 -11.40 -4.22
N PRO A 83 3.27 -11.77 -5.48
CA PRO A 83 1.91 -11.63 -6.01
C PRO A 83 0.87 -12.29 -5.10
N GLY A 84 -0.26 -11.61 -4.84
CA GLY A 84 -1.32 -12.10 -3.96
C GLY A 84 -1.14 -11.78 -2.47
N GLN A 85 -0.08 -11.03 -2.11
CA GLN A 85 0.20 -10.59 -0.73
C GLN A 85 -0.12 -9.11 -0.49
N GLY A 86 -0.64 -8.39 -1.49
CA GLY A 86 -0.98 -6.98 -1.35
C GLY A 86 -2.20 -6.75 -0.45
N ILE A 87 -2.42 -5.50 -0.04
CA ILE A 87 -3.58 -5.14 0.79
C ILE A 87 -4.92 -5.34 0.08
N LEU A 88 -4.94 -5.17 -1.24
CA LEU A 88 -6.15 -5.38 -2.03
C LEU A 88 -6.52 -6.87 -2.09
N ASP A 89 -5.53 -7.76 -2.17
CA ASP A 89 -5.75 -9.21 -2.09
C ASP A 89 -6.27 -9.63 -0.71
N TYR A 90 -5.82 -8.94 0.34
CA TYR A 90 -6.29 -9.17 1.70
C TYR A 90 -7.76 -8.79 1.86
N ILE A 91 -8.12 -7.57 1.45
CA ILE A 91 -9.49 -7.06 1.56
C ILE A 91 -10.45 -7.92 0.72
N SER A 92 -10.03 -8.29 -0.51
CA SER A 92 -10.84 -9.13 -1.40
C SER A 92 -11.17 -10.53 -0.85
N LYS A 93 -10.46 -11.02 0.18
CA LYS A 93 -10.77 -12.30 0.84
C LYS A 93 -11.78 -12.17 1.98
N ILE A 94 -12.07 -10.94 2.42
CA ILE A 94 -12.96 -10.64 3.54
C ILE A 94 -14.38 -10.31 3.07
N ILE A 95 -14.50 -9.72 1.88
CA ILE A 95 -15.76 -9.37 1.22
C ILE A 95 -16.27 -10.48 0.30
#